data_AF-F6GYK0-F1
#
_entry.id   AF-F6GYK0-F1
#
_cell.length_a   1.000
_cell.length_b   1.000
_cell.length_c   1.000
_cell.angle_alpha   90.00
_cell.angle_beta   90.00
_cell.angle_gamma   90.00
#
_symmetry.space_group_name_H-M   'P 1'
#
loop_
_entity.id
_entity.type
_entity.pdbx_description
1 polymer ?
#
loop_
_entity_poly.entity_id
_entity_poly.type
_entity_poly.pdbx_seq_one_letter_code
_entity_poly.pdbx_strand_id
1 'polypeptide(L)'
;MSYLYGKRFVGPITPLVLELREELFLQPYNEVNWKKVQHHCAKDLMWDGIYIFTEPFLTHWPFNKLREKALETTMKHIHYEDKNNQYITMACVEKVLCMLACWVEDPYGDSFKKHLARLPDYIWMAEDGIKMQVRDNPYGDFRSMYKHISMGSWTFSDRDHGWQVSDYTTESLKKLLGKKLNPNGYMILSISCFPYSC
;
A
#
# COMPACT_ATOMS: atom_id res chain seq x y z
N MET A 1 2.38 -4.51 5.97
CA MET A 1 2.27 -5.87 6.57
C MET A 1 3.50 -6.29 7.35
N SER A 2 4.69 -6.34 6.73
CA SER A 2 5.93 -6.82 7.37
C SER A 2 6.28 -6.10 8.67
N TYR A 3 6.06 -4.77 8.74
CA TYR A 3 6.29 -3.98 9.94
C TYR A 3 5.46 -4.47 11.14
N LEU A 4 4.14 -4.60 10.97
CA LEU A 4 3.21 -5.02 12.02
C LEU A 4 3.49 -6.46 12.47
N TYR A 5 3.77 -7.35 11.51
CA TYR A 5 4.16 -8.73 11.80
C TYR A 5 5.48 -8.80 12.59
N GLY A 6 6.51 -8.07 12.14
CA GLY A 6 7.81 -8.05 12.81
C GLY A 6 7.77 -7.42 14.20
N LYS A 7 6.89 -6.42 14.42
CA LYS A 7 6.57 -5.85 15.74
C LYS A 7 5.72 -6.78 16.61
N ARG A 8 5.12 -7.83 16.05
CA ARG A 8 4.13 -8.69 16.70
C ARG A 8 3.03 -7.86 17.38
N PHE A 9 2.55 -6.84 16.68
CA PHE A 9 1.56 -5.92 17.23
C PHE A 9 0.22 -6.66 17.45
N VAL A 10 -0.34 -6.51 18.64
CA VAL A 10 -1.66 -7.04 19.02
C VAL A 10 -2.45 -5.90 19.65
N GLY A 11 -3.67 -5.66 19.14
CA GLY A 11 -4.58 -4.66 19.70
C GLY A 11 -5.10 -5.04 21.10
N PRO A 12 -5.70 -4.08 21.82
CA PRO A 12 -6.30 -4.35 23.13
C PRO A 12 -7.43 -5.38 23.00
N ILE A 13 -7.49 -6.31 23.96
CA ILE A 13 -8.58 -7.28 24.04
C ILE A 13 -9.78 -6.58 24.68
N THR A 14 -10.73 -6.15 23.86
CA THR A 14 -11.98 -5.52 24.30
C THR A 14 -13.09 -6.57 24.46
N PRO A 15 -14.20 -6.25 25.14
CA PRO A 15 -15.36 -7.15 25.21
C PRO A 15 -15.87 -7.55 23.82
N LEU A 16 -15.90 -6.62 22.86
CA LEU A 16 -16.23 -6.90 21.47
C LEU A 16 -15.28 -7.91 20.82
N VAL A 17 -13.98 -7.84 21.11
CA VAL A 17 -13.01 -8.84 20.61
C VAL A 17 -13.29 -10.22 21.19
N LEU A 18 -13.75 -10.32 22.44
CA LEU A 18 -14.14 -11.60 23.04
C LEU A 18 -15.40 -12.16 22.38
N GLU A 19 -16.42 -11.33 22.16
CA GLU A 19 -17.65 -11.73 21.45
C GLU A 19 -17.35 -12.22 20.02
N LEU A 20 -16.51 -11.49 19.28
CA LEU A 20 -16.09 -11.88 17.93
C LEU A 20 -15.34 -13.21 17.91
N ARG A 21 -14.60 -13.55 18.98
CA ARG A 21 -13.90 -14.85 19.07
C ARG A 21 -14.88 -16.01 19.23
N GLU A 22 -16.00 -15.81 19.91
CA GLU A 22 -17.03 -16.85 20.04
C GLU A 22 -17.89 -16.95 18.78
N GLU A 23 -18.10 -15.86 18.03
CA GLU A 23 -18.87 -15.86 16.78
C GLU A 23 -18.08 -16.43 15.58
N LEU A 24 -16.81 -16.04 15.43
CA LEU A 24 -16.02 -16.39 14.24
C LEU A 24 -15.49 -17.83 14.27
N PHE A 25 -15.33 -18.44 15.44
CA PHE A 25 -14.71 -19.75 15.59
C PHE A 25 -15.73 -20.79 16.07
N LEU A 26 -15.76 -21.94 15.39
CA LEU A 26 -16.62 -23.07 15.76
C LEU A 26 -16.15 -23.80 17.03
N GLN A 27 -14.90 -23.59 17.44
CA GLN A 27 -14.27 -24.23 18.58
C GLN A 27 -13.90 -23.15 19.60
N PRO A 28 -13.84 -23.47 20.92
CA PRO A 28 -13.41 -22.52 21.92
C PRO A 28 -12.06 -21.90 21.55
N TYR A 29 -11.97 -20.57 21.54
CA TYR A 29 -10.79 -19.85 21.05
C TYR A 29 -9.48 -20.30 21.73
N ASN A 30 -9.57 -20.70 23.01
CA ASN A 30 -8.43 -21.15 23.81
C ASN A 30 -7.89 -22.54 23.40
N GLU A 31 -8.68 -23.34 22.69
CA GLU A 31 -8.29 -24.69 22.25
C GLU A 31 -7.76 -24.71 20.80
N VAL A 32 -7.82 -23.57 20.10
CA VAL A 32 -7.39 -23.47 18.70
C VAL A 32 -5.88 -23.67 18.58
N ASN A 33 -5.50 -24.72 17.85
CA ASN A 33 -4.10 -24.95 17.50
C ASN A 33 -3.68 -24.12 16.28
N TRP A 34 -3.22 -22.89 16.53
CA TRP A 34 -2.81 -21.94 15.49
C TRP A 34 -1.73 -22.46 14.53
N LYS A 35 -0.83 -23.34 14.99
CA LYS A 35 0.19 -23.96 14.11
C LYS A 35 -0.46 -24.86 13.06
N LYS A 36 -1.50 -25.61 13.44
CA LYS A 36 -2.19 -26.52 12.52
C LYS A 36 -3.06 -25.77 11.51
N VAL A 37 -3.65 -24.64 11.92
CA VAL A 37 -4.56 -23.83 11.09
C VAL A 37 -3.83 -23.12 9.94
N GLN A 38 -2.55 -22.77 10.11
CA GLN A 38 -1.74 -22.14 9.05
C GLN A 38 -1.71 -22.93 7.73
N HIS A 39 -1.89 -24.26 7.79
CA HIS A 39 -1.83 -25.15 6.63
C HIS A 39 -3.20 -25.56 6.06
N HIS A 40 -4.29 -24.95 6.51
CA HIS A 40 -5.64 -25.30 6.02
C HIS A 40 -5.90 -24.82 4.58
N CYS A 41 -5.30 -23.70 4.15
CA CYS A 41 -5.53 -23.14 2.79
C CYS A 41 -4.46 -23.53 1.77
N ALA A 42 -3.22 -23.82 2.17
CA ALA A 42 -2.17 -24.31 1.27
C ALA A 42 -1.13 -25.13 2.02
N LYS A 43 -0.87 -26.36 1.56
CA LYS A 43 0.23 -27.20 2.07
C LYS A 43 1.49 -26.87 1.29
N ASP A 44 2.37 -26.06 1.87
CA ASP A 44 3.69 -25.82 1.31
C ASP A 44 4.79 -26.10 2.35
N LEU A 45 5.22 -27.37 2.36
CA LEU A 45 6.21 -27.92 3.30
C LEU A 45 7.56 -27.18 3.26
N MET A 46 7.89 -26.51 2.17
CA MET A 46 9.15 -25.77 2.03
C MET A 46 9.14 -24.50 2.89
N TRP A 47 8.04 -23.76 2.90
CA TRP A 47 7.90 -22.56 3.73
C TRP A 47 7.82 -22.90 5.21
N ASP A 48 7.31 -24.08 5.56
CA ASP A 48 7.26 -24.57 6.94
C ASP A 48 8.66 -24.77 7.53
N GLY A 49 9.55 -25.42 6.78
CA GLY A 49 10.94 -25.59 7.17
C GLY A 49 11.60 -24.23 7.39
N ILE A 50 11.49 -23.32 6.40
CA ILE A 50 12.06 -21.98 6.50
C ILE A 50 11.51 -21.24 7.71
N TYR A 51 10.19 -21.25 7.95
CA TYR A 51 9.57 -20.55 9.07
C TYR A 51 9.98 -21.11 10.43
N ILE A 52 9.97 -22.44 10.59
CA ILE A 52 10.35 -23.13 11.83
C ILE A 52 11.81 -22.85 12.19
N PHE A 53 12.70 -22.78 11.20
CA PHE A 53 14.12 -22.48 11.45
C PHE A 53 14.40 -20.98 11.62
N THR A 54 13.75 -20.12 10.82
CA THR A 54 14.04 -18.68 10.82
C THR A 54 13.42 -17.94 12.00
N GLU A 55 12.22 -18.30 12.46
CA GLU A 55 11.54 -17.55 13.51
C GLU A 55 12.23 -17.64 14.89
N PRO A 56 12.68 -18.83 15.38
CA PRO A 56 13.47 -18.93 16.62
C PRO A 56 14.83 -18.24 16.49
N PHE A 57 15.44 -18.33 15.31
CA PHE A 57 16.75 -17.74 15.04
C PHE A 57 16.70 -16.21 15.08
N LEU A 58 15.71 -15.60 14.41
CA LEU A 58 15.54 -14.15 14.34
C LEU A 58 14.95 -13.53 15.61
N THR A 59 14.51 -14.33 16.57
CA THR A 59 14.03 -13.87 17.88
C THR A 59 15.09 -13.93 18.97
N HIS A 60 16.17 -14.71 18.78
CA HIS A 60 17.27 -14.80 19.73
C HIS A 60 18.39 -13.78 19.43
N TRP A 61 19.10 -13.41 20.48
CA TRP A 61 20.30 -12.58 20.35
C TRP A 61 21.41 -13.38 19.63
N PRO A 62 22.19 -12.79 18.70
CA PRO A 62 22.22 -11.37 18.30
C PRO A 62 21.33 -11.01 17.09
N PHE A 63 20.63 -11.99 16.50
CA PHE A 63 19.88 -11.81 15.26
C PHE A 63 18.59 -10.99 15.43
N ASN A 64 18.09 -10.85 16.66
CA ASN A 64 17.02 -9.90 16.97
C ASN A 64 17.36 -8.45 16.56
N LYS A 65 18.65 -8.05 16.60
CA LYS A 65 19.10 -6.74 16.10
C LYS A 65 18.88 -6.56 14.60
N LEU A 66 18.94 -7.65 13.82
CA LEU A 66 18.62 -7.59 12.39
C LEU A 66 17.13 -7.30 12.18
N ARG A 67 16.26 -7.91 13.00
CA ARG A 67 14.82 -7.64 12.98
C ARG A 67 14.53 -6.17 13.32
N GLU A 68 15.17 -5.62 14.35
CA GLU A 68 15.06 -4.20 14.71
C GLU A 68 15.49 -3.29 13.55
N LYS A 69 16.65 -3.52 12.95
CA LYS A 69 17.15 -2.75 11.81
C LYS A 69 16.24 -2.87 10.58
N ALA A 70 15.67 -4.05 10.34
CA ALA A 70 14.70 -4.27 9.26
C ALA A 70 13.40 -3.50 9.53
N LEU A 71 12.92 -3.45 10.77
CA LEU A 71 11.74 -2.67 11.15
C LEU A 71 11.96 -1.17 10.98
N GLU A 72 13.11 -0.65 11.42
CA GLU A 72 13.48 0.76 11.18
C GLU A 72 13.54 1.09 9.69
N THR A 73 14.16 0.21 8.91
CA THR A 73 14.26 0.39 7.45
C THR A 73 12.87 0.37 6.80
N THR A 74 12.00 -0.55 7.20
CA THR A 74 10.63 -0.65 6.69
C THR A 74 9.86 0.63 7.02
N MET A 75 9.96 1.14 8.25
CA MET A 75 9.28 2.36 8.65
C MET A 75 9.80 3.60 7.91
N LYS A 76 11.11 3.66 7.62
CA LYS A 76 11.67 4.70 6.75
C LYS A 76 11.07 4.68 5.34
N HIS A 77 10.86 3.50 4.76
CA HIS A 77 10.20 3.37 3.46
C HIS A 77 8.74 3.81 3.53
N ILE A 78 8.01 3.42 4.58
CA ILE A 78 6.62 3.84 4.82
C ILE A 78 6.55 5.38 4.89
N HIS A 79 7.31 6.04 5.76
CA HIS A 79 7.30 7.51 5.85
C HIS A 79 7.72 8.21 4.56
N TYR A 80 8.67 7.63 3.83
CA TYR A 80 9.07 8.19 2.54
C TYR A 80 7.93 8.08 1.53
N GLU A 81 7.29 6.92 1.44
CA GLU A 81 6.14 6.72 0.58
C GLU A 81 4.97 7.60 1.00
N ASP A 82 4.70 7.78 2.29
CA ASP A 82 3.60 8.61 2.76
C ASP A 82 3.84 10.09 2.48
N LYS A 83 5.06 10.58 2.71
CA LYS A 83 5.42 11.97 2.38
C LYS A 83 5.33 12.22 0.89
N ASN A 84 5.79 11.26 0.09
CA ASN A 84 5.62 11.32 -1.33
C ASN A 84 4.13 11.35 -1.64
N ASN A 85 3.40 10.35 -1.16
CA ASN A 85 2.01 10.10 -1.46
C ASN A 85 1.00 11.07 -0.85
N GLN A 86 1.47 12.17 -0.25
CA GLN A 86 0.65 13.07 0.58
C GLN A 86 -0.27 12.32 1.54
N TYR A 87 0.21 11.18 2.05
CA TYR A 87 -0.46 10.28 2.98
C TYR A 87 -1.70 9.58 2.39
N ILE A 88 -1.84 9.57 1.07
CA ILE A 88 -2.93 8.90 0.36
C ILE A 88 -2.63 7.42 0.21
N THR A 89 -1.41 7.01 -0.18
CA THR A 89 -0.99 5.62 -0.49
C THR A 89 -1.60 5.06 -1.79
N MET A 90 -1.17 3.89 -2.27
CA MET A 90 -1.59 3.37 -3.57
C MET A 90 -2.98 2.71 -3.50
N ALA A 91 -3.24 1.93 -2.45
CA ALA A 91 -4.44 1.10 -2.36
C ALA A 91 -5.16 1.25 -1.02
N CYS A 92 -6.44 0.92 -1.00
CA CYS A 92 -7.25 0.97 0.24
C CYS A 92 -6.70 0.05 1.34
N VAL A 93 -6.18 -1.14 0.97
CA VAL A 93 -5.56 -2.06 1.92
C VAL A 93 -4.24 -1.51 2.44
N GLU A 94 -3.40 -0.98 1.55
CA GLU A 94 -2.13 -0.36 1.93
C GLU A 94 -2.35 0.85 2.84
N LYS A 95 -3.32 1.70 2.51
CA LYS A 95 -3.72 2.87 3.31
C LYS A 95 -3.94 2.52 4.77
N VAL A 96 -4.77 1.51 5.03
CA VAL A 96 -5.12 1.11 6.39
C VAL A 96 -3.90 0.55 7.12
N LEU A 97 -3.07 -0.23 6.42
CA LEU A 97 -1.90 -0.87 7.00
C LEU A 97 -0.77 0.11 7.31
N CYS A 98 -0.50 1.08 6.43
CA CYS A 98 0.50 2.13 6.66
C CYS A 98 0.02 3.10 7.74
N MET A 99 -1.26 3.48 7.72
CA MET A 99 -1.86 4.29 8.79
C MET A 99 -1.75 3.60 10.15
N LEU A 100 -2.06 2.30 10.22
CA LEU A 100 -1.91 1.51 11.45
C LEU A 100 -0.43 1.40 11.86
N ALA A 101 0.50 1.22 10.92
CA ALA A 101 1.92 1.20 11.22
C ALA A 101 2.42 2.53 11.82
N CYS A 102 1.99 3.67 11.28
CA CYS A 102 2.30 4.99 11.84
C CYS A 102 1.67 5.19 13.22
N TRP A 103 0.46 4.67 13.47
CA TRP A 103 -0.16 4.72 14.78
C TRP A 103 0.58 3.87 15.82
N VAL A 104 1.05 2.67 15.43
CA VAL A 104 1.85 1.80 16.30
C VAL A 104 3.21 2.41 16.63
N GLU A 105 3.79 3.20 15.71
CA GLU A 105 5.04 3.92 15.95
C GLU A 105 4.86 5.11 16.90
N ASP A 106 3.93 6.01 16.58
CA ASP A 106 3.59 7.17 17.42
C ASP A 106 2.09 7.54 17.24
N PRO A 107 1.23 7.17 18.22
CA PRO A 107 -0.20 7.48 18.17
C PRO A 107 -0.52 8.98 18.08
N TYR A 108 0.38 9.84 18.59
CA TYR A 108 0.17 11.30 18.62
C TYR A 108 0.94 12.03 17.50
N GLY A 109 1.68 11.28 16.70
CA GLY A 109 2.54 11.80 15.65
C GLY A 109 1.77 12.43 14.50
N ASP A 110 2.43 13.36 13.80
CA ASP A 110 1.83 14.07 12.68
C ASP A 110 1.54 13.16 11.48
N SER A 111 2.34 12.11 11.28
CA SER A 111 2.11 11.15 10.18
C SER A 111 0.75 10.46 10.30
N PHE A 112 0.38 10.01 11.50
CA PHE A 112 -0.93 9.39 11.73
C PHE A 112 -2.08 10.38 11.51
N LYS A 113 -1.96 11.62 12.03
CA LYS A 113 -2.97 12.67 11.83
C LYS A 113 -3.18 13.00 10.35
N LYS A 114 -2.10 13.04 9.55
CA LYS A 114 -2.17 13.28 8.10
C LYS A 114 -2.82 12.11 7.37
N HIS A 115 -2.58 10.86 7.78
CA HIS A 115 -3.31 9.72 7.25
C HIS A 115 -4.81 9.80 7.55
N LEU A 116 -5.18 10.16 8.79
CA LEU A 116 -6.58 10.32 9.19
C LEU A 116 -7.29 11.40 8.38
N ALA A 117 -6.64 12.54 8.15
CA ALA A 117 -7.19 13.64 7.35
C ALA A 117 -7.51 13.22 5.89
N ARG A 118 -6.80 12.21 5.38
CA ARG A 118 -6.94 11.66 4.02
C ARG A 118 -7.83 10.41 3.97
N LEU A 119 -8.53 10.05 5.05
CA LEU A 119 -9.50 8.95 5.04
C LEU A 119 -10.78 9.24 4.23
N PRO A 120 -11.34 10.47 4.25
CA PRO A 120 -12.53 10.78 3.45
C PRO A 120 -12.32 10.57 1.95
N ASP A 121 -11.09 10.74 1.47
CA ASP A 121 -10.70 10.51 0.07
C ASP A 121 -10.94 9.05 -0.36
N TYR A 122 -10.96 8.13 0.61
CA TYR A 122 -11.23 6.71 0.39
C TYR A 122 -12.69 6.34 0.57
N ILE A 123 -13.58 7.21 1.06
CA ILE A 123 -14.96 6.87 1.42
C ILE A 123 -15.93 7.51 0.42
N TRP A 124 -16.84 6.73 -0.16
CA TRP A 124 -17.86 7.23 -1.08
C TRP A 124 -19.25 6.67 -0.79
N MET A 125 -20.29 7.48 -1.04
CA MET A 125 -21.70 7.09 -0.88
C MET A 125 -22.23 6.51 -2.19
N ALA A 126 -22.50 5.21 -2.20
CA ALA A 126 -23.16 4.49 -3.27
C ALA A 126 -24.67 4.41 -3.05
N GLU A 127 -25.41 4.00 -4.08
CA GLU A 127 -26.87 3.77 -4.01
C GLU A 127 -27.25 2.74 -2.93
N ASP A 128 -26.36 1.81 -2.64
CA ASP A 128 -26.47 0.74 -1.63
C ASP A 128 -25.69 1.02 -0.33
N GLY A 129 -25.13 2.22 -0.17
CA GLY A 129 -24.49 2.67 1.08
C GLY A 129 -23.03 3.10 0.96
N ILE A 130 -22.35 3.25 2.10
CA ILE A 130 -20.96 3.73 2.17
C ILE A 130 -19.99 2.63 1.69
N LYS A 131 -19.11 2.99 0.76
CA LYS A 131 -18.08 2.11 0.16
C LYS A 131 -16.71 2.75 0.23
N MET A 132 -15.66 1.93 0.18
CA MET A 132 -14.27 2.38 0.27
C MET A 132 -13.51 2.18 -1.06
N GLN A 133 -13.01 3.25 -1.69
CA GLN A 133 -12.30 3.22 -2.99
C GLN A 133 -11.27 4.36 -3.10
N VAL A 134 -10.10 4.08 -3.68
CA VAL A 134 -9.02 5.07 -3.93
C VAL A 134 -9.49 6.12 -4.93
N ARG A 135 -9.28 7.40 -4.64
CA ARG A 135 -9.54 8.51 -5.57
C ARG A 135 -8.27 9.27 -6.01
N ASP A 136 -7.31 9.48 -5.10
CA ASP A 136 -6.21 10.45 -5.31
C ASP A 136 -4.76 9.90 -5.05
N ASN A 137 -3.76 10.78 -4.84
CA ASN A 137 -2.56 10.80 -5.67
C ASN A 137 -1.24 11.45 -5.03
N PRO A 138 0.01 10.91 -5.17
CA PRO A 138 1.35 11.42 -4.68
C PRO A 138 2.21 12.57 -5.33
N TYR A 139 3.34 12.90 -4.69
CA TYR A 139 4.39 13.89 -4.99
C TYR A 139 5.80 13.32 -4.66
N GLY A 140 6.94 13.89 -5.12
CA GLY A 140 8.30 13.54 -4.61
C GLY A 140 9.43 13.27 -5.62
N ASP A 141 10.63 12.81 -5.17
CA ASP A 141 11.80 12.48 -6.02
C ASP A 141 12.06 10.96 -6.04
N PHE A 142 11.81 10.34 -7.19
CA PHE A 142 11.43 8.92 -7.32
C PHE A 142 12.57 7.97 -7.71
N ARG A 143 13.74 8.49 -8.09
CA ARG A 143 14.85 7.68 -8.65
C ARG A 143 15.60 6.83 -7.62
N SER A 144 15.55 7.18 -6.34
CA SER A 144 16.31 6.50 -5.29
C SER A 144 15.59 5.28 -4.68
N MET A 145 14.32 5.03 -5.04
CA MET A 145 13.45 4.04 -4.38
C MET A 145 12.80 3.06 -5.38
N TYR A 146 13.54 2.67 -6.43
CA TYR A 146 13.14 1.62 -7.38
C TYR A 146 11.86 1.92 -8.19
N LYS A 147 11.51 3.19 -8.46
CA LYS A 147 10.42 3.57 -9.38
C LYS A 147 10.93 3.76 -10.82
N HIS A 148 10.16 3.31 -11.82
CA HIS A 148 10.40 3.59 -13.24
C HIS A 148 10.05 5.05 -13.61
N ILE A 149 10.73 5.61 -14.63
CA ILE A 149 10.51 6.98 -15.13
C ILE A 149 9.07 7.13 -15.66
N SER A 150 8.35 8.17 -15.22
CA SER A 150 6.91 8.38 -15.44
C SER A 150 6.55 9.61 -16.28
N MET A 151 7.53 10.23 -16.95
CA MET A 151 7.29 11.42 -17.76
C MET A 151 6.60 11.05 -19.09
N GLY A 152 5.32 11.38 -19.22
CA GLY A 152 4.51 11.15 -20.44
C GLY A 152 3.56 9.95 -20.39
N SER A 153 3.53 9.20 -19.28
CA SER A 153 2.59 8.09 -19.06
C SER A 153 1.30 8.53 -18.36
N TRP A 154 0.24 7.75 -18.52
CA TRP A 154 -1.07 7.99 -17.87
C TRP A 154 -1.31 6.93 -16.79
N THR A 155 -1.77 7.39 -15.63
CA THR A 155 -2.06 6.64 -14.40
C THR A 155 -3.52 6.14 -14.42
N PHE A 156 -3.89 5.18 -13.55
CA PHE A 156 -5.23 4.57 -13.54
C PHE A 156 -6.34 5.49 -12.98
N SER A 157 -5.99 6.39 -12.05
CA SER A 157 -6.92 7.30 -11.37
C SER A 157 -6.70 8.76 -11.81
N ASP A 158 -5.91 9.56 -11.08
CA ASP A 158 -5.68 10.99 -11.41
C ASP A 158 -4.19 11.32 -11.70
N ARG A 159 -3.80 12.60 -11.80
CA ARG A 159 -2.40 13.06 -12.01
C ARG A 159 -1.38 12.80 -10.89
N ASP A 160 -1.63 13.22 -9.65
CA ASP A 160 -0.62 13.07 -8.58
C ASP A 160 -0.28 11.55 -8.23
N HIS A 161 -1.04 10.51 -8.61
CA HIS A 161 -0.93 9.04 -8.40
C HIS A 161 0.14 8.47 -9.25
N GLY A 162 1.36 8.96 -9.17
CA GLY A 162 2.47 8.65 -10.08
C GLY A 162 2.85 7.17 -10.26
N TRP A 163 1.99 6.21 -9.95
CA TRP A 163 1.91 4.83 -10.44
C TRP A 163 1.29 4.75 -11.84
N GLN A 164 2.20 4.78 -12.80
CA GLN A 164 1.94 4.48 -14.20
C GLN A 164 1.54 3.02 -14.41
N VAL A 165 0.59 2.80 -15.32
CA VAL A 165 0.17 1.47 -15.79
C VAL A 165 0.30 1.45 -17.31
N SER A 166 1.02 0.44 -17.86
CA SER A 166 1.31 0.32 -19.29
C SER A 166 0.05 0.35 -20.17
N ASP A 167 -0.99 -0.32 -19.69
CA ASP A 167 -2.20 -0.57 -20.47
C ASP A 167 -3.02 0.72 -20.60
N TYR A 168 -3.02 1.54 -19.55
CA TYR A 168 -3.75 2.80 -19.51
C TYR A 168 -3.06 3.92 -20.30
N THR A 169 -1.73 3.91 -20.32
CA THR A 169 -0.94 4.81 -21.18
C THR A 169 -1.22 4.52 -22.66
N THR A 170 -1.34 3.23 -23.02
CA THR A 170 -1.65 2.79 -24.38
C THR A 170 -3.06 3.22 -24.80
N GLU A 171 -4.07 3.03 -23.95
CA GLU A 171 -5.46 3.43 -24.24
C GLU A 171 -5.65 4.96 -24.26
N SER A 172 -4.94 5.70 -23.39
CA SER A 172 -4.96 7.17 -23.38
C SER A 172 -4.28 7.75 -24.63
N LEU A 173 -3.14 7.18 -25.04
CA LEU A 173 -2.46 7.55 -26.27
C LEU A 173 -3.32 7.25 -27.52
N LYS A 174 -4.00 6.09 -27.52
CA LYS A 174 -4.94 5.70 -28.58
C LYS A 174 -6.11 6.66 -28.71
N LYS A 175 -6.70 7.13 -27.59
CA LYS A 175 -7.76 8.16 -27.62
C LYS A 175 -7.24 9.52 -28.11
N LEU A 176 -6.03 9.93 -27.72
CA LEU A 176 -5.41 11.17 -28.18
C LEU A 176 -5.08 11.15 -29.68
N LEU A 177 -4.55 10.04 -30.18
CA LEU A 177 -4.28 9.83 -31.61
C LEU A 177 -5.57 9.70 -32.42
N GLY A 178 -6.58 9.00 -31.88
CA GLY A 178 -7.90 8.86 -32.50
C GLY A 178 -8.66 10.19 -32.62
N LYS A 179 -8.57 11.08 -31.62
CA LYS A 179 -9.17 12.42 -31.68
C LYS A 179 -8.44 13.40 -32.62
N LYS A 180 -7.15 13.15 -32.93
CA LYS A 180 -6.39 13.96 -33.90
C LYS A 180 -6.60 13.55 -35.36
N LEU A 181 -7.23 12.41 -35.61
CA LEU A 181 -7.56 11.93 -36.96
C LEU A 181 -9.01 12.31 -37.30
N ASN A 182 -9.22 13.52 -37.84
CA ASN A 182 -10.45 13.85 -38.56
C ASN A 182 -10.45 13.06 -39.90
N PRO A 183 -11.61 12.71 -40.52
CA PRO A 183 -11.70 11.71 -41.59
C PRO A 183 -11.05 12.13 -42.93
N ASN A 184 -10.38 13.28 -42.99
CA ASN A 184 -9.70 13.80 -44.18
C ASN A 184 -8.15 13.80 -44.07
N GLY A 185 -7.56 12.99 -43.18
CA GLY A 185 -6.21 12.47 -43.41
C GLY A 185 -5.03 13.45 -43.44
N TYR A 186 -5.05 14.55 -42.68
CA TYR A 186 -3.85 15.40 -42.50
C TYR A 186 -3.43 15.47 -41.03
N MET A 187 -2.19 15.04 -40.78
CA MET A 187 -1.51 15.08 -39.49
C MET A 187 -1.04 16.52 -39.21
N ILE A 188 -1.72 17.25 -38.32
CA ILE A 188 -1.18 18.52 -37.80
C ILE A 188 -0.22 18.19 -36.64
N LEU A 189 1.06 18.02 -36.99
CA LEU A 189 2.18 18.07 -36.05
C LEU A 189 2.54 19.55 -35.81
N SER A 190 1.95 20.18 -34.80
CA SER A 190 2.57 21.36 -34.18
C SER A 190 3.47 20.87 -33.06
N ILE A 191 4.71 20.51 -33.40
CA ILE A 191 5.81 20.46 -32.42
C ILE A 191 6.18 21.91 -32.17
N SER A 192 5.58 22.53 -31.15
CA SER A 192 6.17 23.73 -30.56
C SER A 192 7.34 23.28 -29.68
N CYS A 193 8.53 23.22 -30.28
CA CYS A 193 9.79 23.33 -29.56
C CYS A 193 9.73 24.57 -28.67
N PHE A 194 9.84 24.39 -27.35
CA PHE A 194 10.24 25.49 -26.47
C PHE A 194 11.76 25.66 -26.61
N PRO A 195 12.25 26.83 -27.06
CA PRO A 195 13.67 27.12 -27.03
C PRO A 195 14.06 27.52 -25.60
N TYR A 196 15.08 26.86 -25.05
CA TYR A 196 15.88 27.42 -23.96
C TYR A 196 16.70 28.59 -24.52
N SER A 197 16.59 29.78 -23.93
CA SER A 197 17.58 30.86 -24.04
C SER A 197 17.47 31.81 -22.84
N CYS A 198 18.64 32.04 -22.22
CA CYS A 198 18.98 32.81 -21.03
C CYS A 198 18.71 32.17 -19.67
#